data_AF-A0A2H9NY60-F1
#
_entry.id   AF-A0A2H9NY60-F1
#
_cell.length_a   1.000
_cell.length_b   1.000
_cell.length_c   1.000
_cell.angle_alpha   90.00
_cell.angle_beta   90.00
_cell.angle_gamma   90.00
#
_symmetry.space_group_name_H-M   'P 1'
#
loop_
_entity.id
_entity.type
_entity.pdbx_description
1 polymer ?
#
loop_
_entity_poly.entity_id
_entity_poly.type
_entity_poly.pdbx_seq_one_letter_code
_entity_poly.pdbx_strand_id
1 'polypeptide(L)' 'MVKAIVNISDEANRIFNILKAKHGLKDKSEAINLMAVEYGEELLEPELRPEFIEKMLKIKEEKAIHVGSVDNLRKLIEIN' A
#
# COMPACT_ATOMS: atom_id res chain seq x y z
N MET A 1 -16.51 -0.17 -3.48
CA MET A 1 -16.00 -1.54 -3.60
C MET A 1 -15.91 -1.89 -5.07
N VAL A 2 -14.71 -2.19 -5.56
CA VAL A 2 -14.49 -2.59 -6.96
C VAL A 2 -14.69 -4.11 -7.04
N LYS A 3 -15.32 -4.60 -8.12
CA LYS A 3 -15.51 -6.04 -8.37
C LYS A 3 -14.81 -6.40 -9.67
N ALA A 4 -14.12 -7.53 -9.68
CA ALA A 4 -13.50 -8.11 -10.87
C ALA A 4 -13.91 -9.58 -11.00
N ILE A 5 -14.12 -10.03 -12.23
CA ILE A 5 -14.25 -11.46 -12.56
C ILE A 5 -12.91 -11.86 -13.17
N VAL A 6 -12.28 -12.89 -12.61
CA VAL A 6 -10.97 -13.38 -13.05
C VAL A 6 -11.04 -14.88 -13.26
N ASN A 7 -10.34 -15.37 -14.29
CA ASN A 7 -10.10 -16.79 -14.46
C ASN A 7 -8.80 -17.14 -13.71
N ILE A 8 -8.85 -18.21 -12.92
CA ILE A 8 -7.70 -18.68 -12.13
C ILE A 8 -7.47 -20.16 -12.40
N SER A 9 -6.21 -20.60 -12.30
CA SER A 9 -5.88 -22.02 -12.41
C SER A 9 -6.35 -22.81 -11.18
N ASP A 10 -6.48 -24.13 -11.32
CA ASP A 10 -6.77 -25.03 -10.20
C ASP A 10 -5.71 -24.93 -9.10
N GLU A 11 -4.46 -24.71 -9.49
CA GLU A 11 -3.34 -24.50 -8.57
C GLU A 11 -3.52 -23.21 -7.75
N ALA A 12 -3.76 -22.07 -8.41
CA ALA A 12 -4.01 -20.80 -7.72
C ALA A 12 -5.21 -20.91 -6.77
N ASN A 13 -6.27 -21.60 -7.19
CA ASN A 13 -7.44 -21.86 -6.35
C ASN A 13 -7.11 -22.66 -5.07
N ARG A 14 -6.21 -23.65 -5.16
CA ARG A 14 -5.72 -24.40 -3.99
C ARG A 14 -4.90 -23.52 -3.06
N ILE A 15 -4.01 -22.70 -3.62
CA ILE A 15 -3.21 -21.73 -2.85
C ILE A 15 -4.11 -20.78 -2.06
N PHE A 16 -5.15 -20.22 -2.69
CA PHE A 16 -6.10 -19.34 -1.99
C PHE A 16 -6.82 -20.05 -0.83
N ASN A 17 -7.18 -21.33 -0.98
CA ASN A 17 -7.79 -22.08 0.13
C ASN A 17 -6.82 -22.27 1.31
N ILE A 18 -5.54 -22.51 1.04
CA ILE A 18 -4.51 -22.61 2.09
C ILE A 18 -4.33 -21.27 2.80
N LEU A 19 -4.22 -20.17 2.04
CA LEU A 19 -4.11 -18.82 2.61
C LEU A 19 -5.30 -18.47 3.48
N LYS A 20 -6.52 -18.78 3.01
CA LYS A 20 -7.74 -18.61 3.80
C LYS A 20 -7.66 -19.32 5.14
N ALA A 21 -7.30 -20.60 5.12
CA ALA A 21 -7.22 -21.40 6.35
C ALA A 21 -6.14 -20.87 7.29
N LYS A 22 -4.96 -20.50 6.75
CA LYS A 22 -3.83 -19.98 7.53
C LYS A 22 -4.14 -18.64 8.21
N HIS A 23 -4.82 -17.73 7.52
CA HIS A 23 -5.09 -16.37 8.01
C HIS A 23 -6.51 -16.18 8.54
N GLY A 24 -7.34 -17.24 8.59
CA GLY A 24 -8.72 -17.17 9.08
C GLY A 24 -9.66 -16.35 8.19
N LEU A 25 -9.39 -16.29 6.89
CA LEU A 25 -10.12 -15.43 5.95
C LEU A 25 -11.46 -16.06 5.54
N LYS A 26 -12.47 -15.21 5.38
CA LYS A 26 -13.85 -15.60 5.12
C LYS A 26 -14.04 -16.15 3.71
N ASP A 27 -13.45 -15.48 2.71
CA ASP A 27 -13.60 -15.84 1.31
C ASP A 27 -12.30 -15.73 0.50
N LYS A 28 -12.35 -16.12 -0.78
CA LYS A 28 -11.17 -16.10 -1.66
C LYS A 28 -10.81 -14.68 -2.08
N SER A 29 -11.75 -13.73 -2.05
CA SER A 29 -11.49 -12.34 -2.37
C SER A 29 -10.61 -11.70 -1.31
N GLU A 30 -10.84 -12.01 -0.02
CA GLU A 30 -9.95 -11.60 1.06
C GLU A 30 -8.52 -12.18 0.88
N ALA A 31 -8.40 -13.45 0.48
CA ALA A 31 -7.09 -14.06 0.22
C ALA A 31 -6.35 -13.42 -0.97
N ILE A 32 -7.07 -13.10 -2.05
CA ILE A 32 -6.51 -12.40 -3.21
C ILE A 32 -6.05 -10.99 -2.81
N ASN A 33 -6.83 -10.28 -1.99
CA ASN A 33 -6.47 -8.94 -1.52
C ASN A 33 -5.23 -8.98 -0.62
N LEU A 34 -5.16 -9.92 0.31
CA LEU A 34 -3.98 -10.09 1.17
C LEU A 34 -2.72 -10.32 0.31
N MET A 35 -2.79 -11.26 -0.63
CA MET A 35 -1.68 -11.57 -1.53
C MET A 35 -1.28 -10.35 -2.38
N ALA A 36 -2.25 -9.56 -2.88
CA ALA A 36 -1.96 -8.37 -3.66
C ALA A 36 -1.24 -7.29 -2.84
N VAL A 37 -1.60 -7.13 -1.57
CA VAL A 37 -0.93 -6.20 -0.65
C VAL A 37 0.49 -6.69 -0.35
N GLU A 38 0.65 -7.95 0.07
CA GLU A 38 1.97 -8.54 0.38
C GLU A 38 2.89 -8.48 -0.84
N TYR A 39 2.39 -8.83 -2.03
CA TYR A 39 3.17 -8.72 -3.27
C TYR A 39 3.49 -7.26 -3.63
N GLY A 40 2.57 -6.34 -3.34
CA GLY A 40 2.80 -4.91 -3.52
C GLY A 40 3.91 -4.36 -2.63
N GLU A 41 4.07 -4.86 -1.39
CA GLU A 41 5.16 -4.44 -0.49
C GLU A 41 6.54 -4.83 -1.03
N GLU A 42 6.64 -6.00 -1.68
CA GLU A 42 7.89 -6.47 -2.27
C GLU A 42 8.19 -5.85 -3.65
N LEU A 43 7.15 -5.63 -4.46
CA LEU A 43 7.29 -5.19 -5.85
C LEU A 43 7.29 -3.67 -6.02
N LEU A 44 6.49 -2.95 -5.22
CA LEU A 44 6.28 -1.51 -5.42
C LEU A 44 7.27 -0.72 -4.56
N GLU A 45 8.08 0.10 -5.22
CA GLU A 45 8.84 1.15 -4.56
C GLU A 45 7.90 2.06 -3.75
N PRO A 46 8.37 2.69 -2.66
CA PRO A 46 7.55 3.55 -1.81
C PRO A 46 6.75 4.59 -2.60
N GLU A 47 7.33 5.12 -3.68
CA GLU A 47 6.74 6.13 -4.55
C GLU A 47 5.52 5.63 -5.34
N LEU A 48 5.42 4.32 -5.57
CA LEU A 48 4.36 3.66 -6.36
C LEU A 48 3.24 3.10 -5.50
N ARG A 49 3.39 3.11 -4.16
CA ARG A 49 2.35 2.60 -3.26
C ARG A 49 1.15 3.55 -3.20
N PRO A 50 -0.10 3.06 -3.26
CA PRO A 50 -1.29 3.90 -3.21
C PRO A 50 -1.33 4.84 -1.99
N GLU A 51 -0.93 4.36 -0.82
CA GLU A 51 -0.88 5.13 0.43
C GLU A 51 0.11 6.31 0.36
N PHE A 52 1.24 6.11 -0.33
CA PHE A 52 2.21 7.18 -0.54
C PHE A 52 1.67 8.23 -1.51
N ILE A 53 1.01 7.79 -2.59
CA ILE A 53 0.32 8.70 -3.51
C ILE A 53 -0.72 9.53 -2.76
N GLU A 54 -1.54 8.91 -1.91
CA GLU A 54 -2.51 9.63 -1.07
C GLU A 54 -1.84 10.63 -0.13
N LYS A 55 -0.73 10.24 0.52
CA LYS A 55 0.04 11.15 1.39
C LYS A 55 0.57 12.35 0.60
N MET A 56 1.14 12.12 -0.59
CA MET A 56 1.68 13.19 -1.43
C MET A 56 0.60 14.12 -1.96
N LEU A 57 -0.59 13.58 -2.30
CA LEU A 57 -1.75 14.40 -2.69
C LEU A 57 -2.20 15.31 -1.54
N LYS A 58 -2.22 14.82 -0.30
CA LYS A 58 -2.50 15.64 0.89
C LYS A 58 -1.45 16.74 1.09
N ILE A 59 -0.17 16.39 1.03
CA ILE A 59 0.94 17.35 1.16
C ILE A 59 0.87 18.44 0.07
N LYS A 60 0.44 18.09 -1.15
CA LYS A 60 0.28 19.05 -2.25
C LYS A 60 -0.76 20.13 -1.94
N GLU A 61 -1.77 19.84 -1.13
CA GLU A 61 -2.80 20.81 -0.72
C GLU A 61 -2.34 21.71 0.43
N GLU A 62 -1.28 21.34 1.14
CA GLU A 62 -0.72 22.12 2.24
C GLU A 62 0.06 23.35 1.72
N LYS A 63 0.15 24.39 2.56
CA LYS A 63 0.92 25.58 2.21
C LYS A 63 2.41 25.26 2.26
N ALA A 64 3.10 25.47 1.13
CA ALA A 64 4.54 25.35 1.07
C ALA A 64 5.22 26.35 2.04
N ILE A 65 6.15 25.83 2.85
CA ILE A 65 6.95 26.63 3.78
C ILE A 65 8.28 26.93 3.10
N HIS A 66 8.62 28.21 2.97
CA HIS A 66 9.94 28.60 2.49
C HIS A 66 10.97 28.49 3.62
N VAL A 67 11.94 27.61 3.44
CA VAL A 67 12.96 27.30 4.48
C VAL A 67 14.26 28.06 4.29
N GLY A 68 14.57 28.49 3.06
CA GLY A 68 15.74 29.30 2.71
C GLY A 68 17.08 28.57 2.76
N SER A 69 17.41 27.89 3.87
CA SER A 69 18.67 27.17 4.08
C SER A 69 18.47 25.79 4.71
N VAL A 70 19.47 24.93 4.52
CA VAL A 70 19.48 23.57 5.11
C VAL A 70 19.51 23.62 6.64
N ASP A 71 20.20 24.60 7.24
CA ASP A 71 20.25 24.75 8.70
C ASP A 71 18.89 25.11 9.30
N ASN A 72 18.10 25.94 8.61
CA ASN A 72 16.74 26.23 9.03
C ASN A 72 15.81 25.02 8.88
N LEU A 73 16.00 24.22 7.82
CA LEU A 73 15.28 22.97 7.64
C LEU A 73 15.58 21.97 8.78
N ARG A 74 16.85 21.79 9.15
CA ARG A 74 17.23 20.91 10.27
C ARG A 74 16.56 21.32 11.58
N LYS A 75 16.58 22.62 11.91
CA LYS A 75 15.90 23.14 13.10
C LYS A 75 14.39 22.83 13.11
N LEU A 76 13.71 22.86 11.96
CA LEU A 76 12.28 22.56 11.90
C LEU A 76 11.97 21.06 12.05
N ILE A 77 12.85 20.19 11.58
CA ILE A 77 12.64 18.73 11.62
C ILE A 77 13.05 18.15 12.99
N GLU A 78 14.10 18.68 13.62
CA GLU A 78 14.62 18.17 14.91
C GLU A 78 13.81 18.61 16.16
N ILE A 79 12.84 19.52 16.00
CA ILE A 79 11.98 20.00 17.09
C ILE A 79 10.70 19.16 17.27
N ASN A 80 10.37 18.29 16.30
CA ASN A 80 9.26 17.32 16.37
C ASN A 80 9.76 15.91 16.68
#